data_AF-A0A2T1A058-F1
#
_entry.id   AF-A0A2T1A058-F1
#
_cell.length_a   1.000
_cell.length_b   1.000
_cell.length_c   1.000
_cell.angle_alpha   90.00
_cell.angle_beta   90.00
_cell.angle_gamma   90.00
#
_symmetry.space_group_name_H-M   'P 1'
#
loop_
_entity.id
_entity.type
_entity.pdbx_description
1 polymer ?
#
loop_
_entity_poly.entity_id
_entity_poly.type
_entity_poly.pdbx_seq_one_letter_code
_entity_poly.pdbx_strand_id
1 'polypeptide(L)'
;MTDTAEVPGHQGTVDALTEEARFAQIIDAELSLAADDPDYEPLDTRPRLRGYLHLAAFISAVLQAAVLIPLAAVESGRAALATSVYCLFMCAMFGTSALYHRRRWTTRGWKVMKRMDHCMIFLFIAGTYTPFGLLALSGATRWWVLGVAWSGCFAGIALKLAWPTSPRWVGVPIYIAVGWTAIFVVQPISVNGGVAALVLMLFGGLLYSVGAVFYATHWPNIKAGYFGYHEVFHAFTILAAISHYIAIFFVVYNSPFAG
;
A
#
# COMPACT_ATOMS: atom_id res chain seq x y z
N MET A 1 -28.47 -10.23 -53.13
CA MET A 1 -27.19 -10.98 -53.02
C MET A 1 -27.14 -11.46 -51.57
N THR A 2 -27.69 -12.63 -51.31
CA THR A 2 -27.84 -13.22 -49.97
C THR A 2 -26.61 -14.07 -49.70
N ASP A 3 -25.78 -13.62 -48.75
CA ASP A 3 -24.60 -14.30 -48.26
C ASP A 3 -25.02 -15.54 -47.45
N THR A 4 -24.83 -16.74 -48.02
CA THR A 4 -25.08 -18.00 -47.32
C THR A 4 -23.86 -18.32 -46.46
N ALA A 5 -23.97 -18.06 -45.16
CA ALA A 5 -22.95 -18.48 -44.19
C ALA A 5 -22.72 -20.00 -44.29
N GLU A 6 -21.53 -20.40 -44.72
CA GLU A 6 -21.11 -21.80 -44.79
C GLU A 6 -21.14 -22.41 -43.38
N VAL A 7 -21.92 -23.49 -43.23
CA VAL A 7 -21.97 -24.25 -41.98
C VAL A 7 -20.64 -25.00 -41.82
N PRO A 8 -19.91 -24.82 -40.70
CA PRO A 8 -18.61 -25.46 -40.52
C PRO A 8 -18.74 -26.99 -40.62
N GLY A 9 -17.87 -27.61 -41.41
CA GLY A 9 -17.83 -29.06 -41.58
C GLY A 9 -17.57 -29.79 -40.24
N HIS A 10 -17.86 -31.09 -40.22
CA HIS A 10 -17.74 -31.92 -39.01
C HIS A 10 -16.39 -31.77 -38.29
N GLN A 11 -15.29 -31.69 -39.04
CA GLN A 11 -13.95 -31.47 -38.49
C GLN A 11 -13.81 -30.10 -37.80
N GLY A 12 -14.31 -29.03 -38.43
CA GLY A 12 -14.29 -27.69 -37.83
C GLY A 12 -15.15 -27.56 -36.58
N THR A 13 -16.21 -28.36 -36.46
CA THR A 13 -17.02 -28.45 -35.24
C THR A 13 -16.25 -29.15 -34.11
N VAL A 14 -15.53 -30.23 -34.41
CA VAL A 14 -14.71 -30.96 -33.42
C VAL A 14 -13.52 -30.12 -32.96
N ASP A 15 -12.85 -29.41 -33.86
CA ASP A 15 -11.73 -28.54 -33.53
C ASP A 15 -12.17 -27.38 -32.61
N ALA A 16 -13.33 -26.76 -32.90
CA ALA A 16 -13.90 -25.71 -32.05
C ALA A 16 -14.26 -26.20 -30.63
N LEU A 17 -14.90 -27.38 -30.51
CA LEU A 17 -15.20 -28.00 -29.21
C LEU A 17 -13.93 -28.36 -28.43
N THR A 18 -12.86 -28.74 -29.14
CA THR A 18 -11.57 -29.08 -28.52
C THR A 18 -10.85 -27.83 -28.03
N GLU A 19 -10.90 -26.73 -28.78
CA GLU A 19 -10.40 -25.44 -28.33
C GLU A 19 -11.17 -24.90 -27.13
N GLU A 20 -12.50 -24.99 -27.14
CA GLU A 20 -13.35 -24.57 -26.03
C GLU A 20 -13.05 -25.37 -24.75
N ALA A 21 -12.90 -26.70 -24.86
CA ALA A 21 -12.51 -27.55 -23.75
C ALA A 21 -11.10 -27.23 -23.22
N ARG A 22 -10.14 -26.94 -24.11
CA ARG A 22 -8.80 -26.49 -23.71
C ARG A 22 -8.83 -25.14 -22.99
N PHE A 23 -9.65 -24.20 -23.47
CA PHE A 23 -9.80 -22.89 -22.87
C PHE A 23 -10.42 -23.00 -21.46
N ALA A 24 -11.45 -23.85 -21.31
CA ALA A 24 -12.05 -24.15 -20.02
C ALA A 24 -11.05 -24.78 -19.03
N GLN A 25 -10.23 -25.74 -19.49
CA GLN A 25 -9.18 -26.34 -18.66
C GLN A 25 -8.11 -25.32 -18.21
N ILE A 26 -7.72 -24.40 -19.09
CA ILE A 26 -6.77 -23.32 -18.73
C ILE A 26 -7.37 -22.39 -17.68
N ILE A 27 -8.65 -22.02 -17.84
CA ILE A 27 -9.37 -21.19 -16.87
C ILE A 27 -9.46 -21.89 -15.51
N ASP A 28 -9.84 -23.17 -15.48
CA ASP A 28 -9.95 -23.96 -14.25
C ASP A 28 -8.59 -24.11 -13.55
N ALA A 29 -7.51 -24.36 -14.30
CA ALA A 29 -6.16 -24.42 -13.76
C ALA A 29 -5.68 -23.06 -13.22
N GLU A 30 -6.03 -21.96 -13.90
CA GLU A 30 -5.75 -20.62 -13.39
C GLU A 30 -6.56 -20.30 -12.12
N LEU A 31 -7.81 -20.73 -12.05
CA LEU A 31 -8.68 -20.55 -10.90
C LEU A 31 -8.19 -21.37 -9.70
N SER A 32 -7.79 -22.63 -9.90
CA SER A 32 -7.29 -23.49 -8.82
C SER A 32 -6.00 -22.93 -8.21
N LEU A 33 -5.06 -22.48 -9.04
CA LEU A 33 -3.84 -21.82 -8.60
C LEU A 33 -4.09 -20.49 -7.87
N ALA A 34 -5.20 -19.83 -8.15
CA ALA A 34 -5.61 -18.64 -7.40
C ALA A 34 -6.27 -19.03 -6.07
N ALA A 35 -7.11 -20.06 -6.06
CA ALA A 35 -7.82 -20.56 -4.89
C ALA A 35 -6.88 -21.12 -3.80
N ASP A 36 -5.70 -21.63 -4.17
CA ASP A 36 -4.68 -22.09 -3.23
C ASP A 36 -3.96 -20.94 -2.49
N ASP A 37 -4.13 -19.69 -2.94
CA ASP A 37 -3.56 -18.53 -2.26
C ASP A 37 -4.49 -18.10 -1.10
N PRO A 38 -4.01 -18.08 0.16
CA PRO A 38 -4.85 -17.75 1.32
C PRO A 38 -5.35 -16.29 1.33
N ASP A 39 -4.86 -15.42 0.43
CA ASP A 39 -5.36 -14.06 0.25
C ASP A 39 -6.40 -13.97 -0.90
N TYR A 40 -6.62 -15.05 -1.64
CA TYR A 40 -7.63 -15.10 -2.68
C TYR A 40 -9.00 -15.27 -2.04
N GLU A 41 -9.75 -14.18 -1.96
CA GLU A 41 -11.18 -14.23 -1.64
C GLU A 41 -11.99 -14.26 -2.95
N PRO A 42 -12.78 -15.33 -3.20
CA PRO A 42 -13.77 -15.35 -4.27
C PRO A 42 -14.67 -14.11 -4.18
N LEU A 43 -15.08 -13.57 -5.33
CA LEU A 43 -15.83 -12.30 -5.38
C LEU A 43 -17.11 -12.32 -4.54
N ASP A 44 -17.73 -13.49 -4.39
CA ASP A 44 -19.02 -13.66 -3.72
C ASP A 44 -18.92 -13.71 -2.19
N THR A 45 -17.71 -13.87 -1.64
CA THR A 45 -17.47 -13.97 -0.19
C THR A 45 -16.84 -12.71 0.41
N ARG A 46 -16.49 -11.71 -0.43
CA ARG A 46 -15.85 -10.48 0.03
C ARG A 46 -16.82 -9.59 0.82
N PRO A 47 -16.38 -8.97 1.93
CA PRO A 47 -17.19 -7.98 2.62
C PRO A 47 -17.58 -6.81 1.70
N ARG A 48 -18.82 -6.32 1.83
CA ARG A 48 -19.37 -5.27 0.95
C ARG A 48 -18.58 -3.95 0.99
N LEU A 49 -17.92 -3.62 2.11
CA LEU A 49 -17.15 -2.40 2.26
C LEU A 49 -15.67 -2.52 1.83
N ARG A 50 -15.25 -3.69 1.31
CA ARG A 50 -13.87 -3.93 0.89
C ARG A 50 -13.42 -2.88 -0.13
N GLY A 51 -12.31 -2.22 0.18
CA GLY A 51 -11.67 -1.20 -0.66
C GLY A 51 -12.34 0.19 -0.65
N TYR A 52 -13.54 0.39 -0.08
CA TYR A 52 -14.18 1.71 -0.05
C TYR A 52 -13.46 2.70 0.87
N LEU A 53 -12.93 2.23 2.00
CA LEU A 53 -12.15 3.05 2.92
C LEU A 53 -10.92 3.65 2.22
N HIS A 54 -10.15 2.83 1.51
CA HIS A 54 -8.99 3.30 0.76
C HIS A 54 -9.36 4.15 -0.47
N LEU A 55 -10.52 3.95 -1.08
CA LEU A 55 -11.00 4.85 -2.13
C LEU A 55 -11.28 6.26 -1.58
N ALA A 56 -11.98 6.37 -0.46
CA ALA A 56 -12.22 7.65 0.21
C ALA A 56 -10.89 8.28 0.67
N ALA A 57 -9.98 7.47 1.22
CA ALA A 57 -8.66 7.91 1.62
C ALA A 57 -7.80 8.39 0.43
N PHE A 58 -7.91 7.77 -0.75
CA PHE A 58 -7.22 8.22 -1.95
C PHE A 58 -7.66 9.63 -2.37
N ILE A 59 -8.97 9.89 -2.40
CA ILE A 59 -9.51 11.22 -2.71
C ILE A 59 -9.00 12.23 -1.68
N SER A 60 -9.06 11.89 -0.38
CA SER A 60 -8.52 12.72 0.69
C SER A 60 -7.01 12.93 0.56
N ALA A 61 -6.24 11.92 0.16
CA ALA A 61 -4.79 12.00 -0.01
C ALA A 61 -4.39 12.97 -1.13
N VAL A 62 -5.15 13.00 -2.23
CA VAL A 62 -4.96 13.97 -3.32
C VAL A 62 -5.18 15.40 -2.82
N LEU A 63 -6.24 15.63 -2.03
CA LEU A 63 -6.51 16.94 -1.45
C LEU A 63 -5.42 17.36 -0.44
N GLN A 64 -5.01 16.43 0.42
CA GLN A 64 -3.92 16.60 1.38
C GLN A 64 -2.61 16.96 0.68
N ALA A 65 -2.29 16.31 -0.45
CA ALA A 65 -1.12 16.61 -1.27
C ALA A 65 -1.18 18.00 -1.90
N ALA A 66 -2.35 18.37 -2.45
CA ALA A 66 -2.60 19.68 -3.04
C ALA A 66 -2.49 20.84 -2.02
N VAL A 67 -2.63 20.54 -0.72
CA VAL A 67 -2.42 21.51 0.37
C VAL A 67 -0.98 21.50 0.88
N LEU A 68 -0.43 20.33 1.24
CA LEU A 68 0.87 20.25 1.92
C LEU A 68 2.04 20.64 1.02
N ILE A 69 2.03 20.22 -0.26
CA ILE A 69 3.16 20.46 -1.16
C ILE A 69 3.35 21.97 -1.42
N PRO A 70 2.31 22.76 -1.78
CA PRO A 70 2.49 24.20 -1.96
C PRO A 70 2.90 24.92 -0.68
N LEU A 71 2.33 24.54 0.47
CA LEU A 71 2.70 25.12 1.76
C LEU A 71 4.17 24.86 2.09
N ALA A 72 4.65 23.63 1.88
CA ALA A 72 6.06 23.29 2.06
C ALA A 72 6.96 24.01 1.05
N ALA A 73 6.49 24.29 -0.16
CA ALA A 73 7.24 25.02 -1.17
C ALA A 73 7.47 26.50 -0.83
N VAL A 74 6.59 27.10 -0.02
CA VAL A 74 6.81 28.45 0.53
C VAL A 74 7.99 28.44 1.52
N GLU A 75 8.12 27.38 2.31
CA GLU A 75 9.23 27.24 3.27
C GLU A 75 10.56 26.96 2.55
N SER A 76 10.59 25.97 1.64
CA SER A 76 11.73 25.76 0.74
C SER A 76 11.49 24.72 -0.35
N GLY A 77 12.36 24.72 -1.38
CA GLY A 77 12.40 23.64 -2.37
C GLY A 77 12.73 22.27 -1.78
N ARG A 78 13.54 22.20 -0.70
CA ARG A 78 13.84 20.94 0.00
C ARG A 78 12.60 20.40 0.70
N ALA A 79 11.83 21.26 1.36
CA ALA A 79 10.58 20.87 2.00
C ALA A 79 9.55 20.40 0.95
N ALA A 80 9.38 21.14 -0.16
CA ALA A 80 8.51 20.74 -1.26
C ALA A 80 8.85 19.36 -1.82
N LEU A 81 10.13 19.08 -2.08
CA LEU A 81 10.58 17.78 -2.58
C LEU A 81 10.24 16.66 -1.59
N ALA A 82 10.58 16.86 -0.32
CA ALA A 82 10.40 15.84 0.70
C ALA A 82 8.91 15.51 0.93
N THR A 83 8.04 16.51 0.99
CA THR A 83 6.59 16.31 1.11
C THR A 83 5.97 15.75 -0.17
N SER A 84 6.51 16.08 -1.35
CA SER A 84 6.05 15.50 -2.62
C SER A 84 6.28 14.00 -2.69
N VAL A 85 7.45 13.53 -2.23
CA VAL A 85 7.75 12.09 -2.14
C VAL A 85 6.75 11.37 -1.22
N TYR A 86 6.50 11.92 -0.02
CA TYR A 86 5.51 11.37 0.90
C TYR A 86 4.10 11.31 0.27
N CYS A 87 3.64 12.44 -0.28
CA CYS A 87 2.30 12.56 -0.86
C CYS A 87 2.11 11.65 -2.07
N LEU A 88 3.13 11.49 -2.91
CA LEU A 88 3.12 10.57 -4.04
C LEU A 88 2.83 9.15 -3.58
N PHE A 89 3.57 8.65 -2.58
CA PHE A 89 3.39 7.29 -2.11
C PHE A 89 2.14 7.10 -1.26
N MET A 90 1.68 8.13 -0.54
CA MET A 90 0.36 8.11 0.11
C MET A 90 -0.76 7.91 -0.92
N CYS A 91 -0.77 8.72 -1.98
CA CYS A 91 -1.73 8.60 -3.07
C CYS A 91 -1.59 7.26 -3.80
N ALA A 92 -0.37 6.82 -4.12
CA ALA A 92 -0.13 5.57 -4.80
C ALA A 92 -0.58 4.36 -3.96
N MET A 93 -0.36 4.37 -2.64
CA MET A 93 -0.77 3.29 -1.76
C MET A 93 -2.30 3.19 -1.66
N PHE A 94 -2.99 4.29 -1.33
CA PHE A 94 -4.45 4.27 -1.22
C PHE A 94 -5.12 4.00 -2.57
N GLY A 95 -4.62 4.61 -3.65
CA GLY A 95 -5.15 4.43 -5.00
C GLY A 95 -4.96 3.00 -5.52
N THR A 96 -3.77 2.43 -5.36
CA THR A 96 -3.49 1.03 -5.75
C THR A 96 -4.37 0.06 -4.96
N SER A 97 -4.50 0.27 -3.65
CA SER A 97 -5.28 -0.60 -2.79
C SER A 97 -6.78 -0.53 -3.06
N ALA A 98 -7.30 0.68 -3.26
CA ALA A 98 -8.68 0.87 -3.72
C ALA A 98 -8.91 0.13 -5.05
N LEU A 99 -8.03 0.32 -6.02
CA LEU A 99 -8.15 -0.30 -7.34
C LEU A 99 -8.05 -1.83 -7.28
N TYR A 100 -7.14 -2.38 -6.47
CA TYR A 100 -6.99 -3.82 -6.25
C TYR A 100 -8.27 -4.45 -5.71
N HIS A 101 -8.88 -3.82 -4.70
CA HIS A 101 -10.04 -4.39 -4.02
C HIS A 101 -11.38 -4.13 -4.72
N ARG A 102 -11.50 -3.03 -5.47
CA ARG A 102 -12.78 -2.60 -6.08
C ARG A 102 -13.03 -3.18 -7.46
N ARG A 103 -11.98 -3.42 -8.24
CA ARG A 103 -12.13 -3.92 -9.61
C ARG A 103 -12.13 -5.45 -9.65
N ARG A 104 -12.94 -6.00 -10.56
CA ARG A 104 -12.88 -7.41 -10.95
C ARG A 104 -11.73 -7.59 -11.93
N TRP A 105 -10.80 -8.47 -11.59
CA TRP A 105 -9.60 -8.73 -12.38
C TRP A 105 -9.63 -10.15 -12.95
N THR A 106 -9.02 -10.34 -14.12
CA THR A 106 -8.59 -11.68 -14.54
C THR A 106 -7.57 -12.23 -13.55
N THR A 107 -7.34 -13.55 -13.53
CA THR A 107 -6.35 -14.17 -12.64
C THR A 107 -4.98 -13.50 -12.72
N ARG A 108 -4.49 -13.28 -13.95
CA ARG A 108 -3.24 -12.55 -14.20
C ARG A 108 -3.28 -11.12 -13.64
N GLY A 109 -4.35 -10.38 -13.90
CA GLY A 109 -4.51 -9.01 -13.40
C GLY A 109 -4.55 -8.94 -11.87
N TRP A 110 -5.24 -9.87 -11.23
CA TRP A 110 -5.32 -9.97 -9.77
C TRP A 110 -3.94 -10.22 -9.16
N LYS A 111 -3.15 -11.15 -9.72
CA LYS A 111 -1.77 -11.42 -9.27
C LYS A 111 -0.88 -10.19 -9.37
N VAL A 112 -0.99 -9.41 -10.46
CA VAL A 112 -0.22 -8.17 -10.64
C VAL A 112 -0.66 -7.10 -9.64
N MET A 113 -1.96 -6.87 -9.49
CA MET A 113 -2.48 -5.87 -8.56
C MET A 113 -2.19 -6.22 -7.10
N LYS A 114 -2.27 -7.49 -6.72
CA LYS A 114 -1.86 -7.97 -5.38
C LYS A 114 -0.40 -7.63 -5.11
N ARG A 115 0.50 -7.86 -6.07
CA ARG A 115 1.92 -7.49 -5.93
C ARG A 115 2.10 -5.99 -5.78
N MET A 116 1.43 -5.20 -6.62
CA MET A 116 1.51 -3.74 -6.52
C MET A 116 1.00 -3.24 -5.18
N ASP A 117 -0.16 -3.70 -4.71
CA ASP A 117 -0.73 -3.34 -3.42
C ASP A 117 0.22 -3.65 -2.25
N HIS A 118 0.80 -4.86 -2.23
CA HIS A 118 1.77 -5.24 -1.20
C HIS A 118 3.08 -4.44 -1.29
N CYS A 119 3.57 -4.13 -2.49
CA CYS A 119 4.77 -3.32 -2.69
C CYS A 119 4.56 -1.86 -2.25
N MET A 120 3.36 -1.32 -2.38
CA MET A 120 3.07 0.07 -1.98
C MET A 120 3.23 0.30 -0.49
N ILE A 121 3.06 -0.72 0.36
CA ILE A 121 3.32 -0.59 1.81
C ILE A 121 4.79 -0.22 2.05
N PHE A 122 5.72 -0.90 1.38
CA PHE A 122 7.16 -0.63 1.50
C PHE A 122 7.54 0.76 1.00
N LEU A 123 7.01 1.14 -0.17
CA LEU A 123 7.23 2.47 -0.74
C LEU A 123 6.66 3.57 0.16
N PHE A 124 5.48 3.35 0.74
CA PHE A 124 4.86 4.35 1.60
C PHE A 124 5.62 4.55 2.91
N ILE A 125 6.21 3.49 3.49
CA ILE A 125 7.09 3.62 4.65
C ILE A 125 8.33 4.45 4.31
N ALA A 126 9.02 4.14 3.20
CA ALA A 126 10.17 4.93 2.77
C ALA A 126 9.80 6.38 2.42
N GLY A 127 8.64 6.58 1.78
CA GLY A 127 8.06 7.89 1.51
C GLY A 127 7.76 8.68 2.77
N THR A 128 7.27 8.02 3.82
CA THR A 128 7.01 8.63 5.14
C THR A 128 8.30 9.07 5.83
N TYR A 129 9.35 8.25 5.78
CA TYR A 129 10.64 8.62 6.37
C TYR A 129 11.37 9.75 5.64
N THR A 130 11.03 10.01 4.37
CA THR A 130 11.71 11.03 3.55
C THR A 130 11.64 12.44 4.14
N PRO A 131 10.46 13.01 4.48
CA PRO A 131 10.37 14.31 5.15
C PRO A 131 11.05 14.33 6.52
N PHE A 132 10.92 13.30 7.36
CA PHE A 132 11.64 13.26 8.64
C PHE A 132 13.16 13.27 8.44
N GLY A 133 13.68 12.49 7.50
CA GLY A 133 15.11 12.46 7.19
C GLY A 133 15.64 13.79 6.67
N LEU A 134 14.94 14.39 5.70
CA LEU A 134 15.41 15.60 5.04
C LEU A 134 15.19 16.88 5.87
N LEU A 135 14.19 16.91 6.74
CA LEU A 135 13.76 18.12 7.45
C LEU A 135 13.95 18.03 8.98
N ALA A 136 13.96 16.85 9.60
CA ALA A 136 14.16 16.72 11.06
C ALA A 136 15.55 16.17 11.44
N LEU A 137 16.30 15.59 10.49
CA LEU A 137 17.61 15.00 10.72
C LEU A 137 18.72 15.70 9.94
N SER A 138 19.96 15.60 10.42
CA SER A 138 21.15 16.18 9.79
C SER A 138 22.32 15.19 9.78
N GLY A 139 23.37 15.54 9.03
CA GLY A 139 24.62 14.78 8.98
C GLY A 139 24.46 13.31 8.57
N ALA A 140 25.26 12.44 9.18
CA ALA A 140 25.23 11.00 8.92
C ALA A 140 23.90 10.35 9.32
N THR A 141 23.25 10.83 10.39
CA THR A 141 22.00 10.30 10.91
C THR A 141 20.86 10.37 9.89
N ARG A 142 20.75 11.48 9.14
CA ARG A 142 19.80 11.63 8.02
C ARG A 142 19.96 10.49 7.02
N TRP A 143 21.19 10.29 6.54
CA TRP A 143 21.47 9.32 5.49
C TRP A 143 21.36 7.89 5.99
N TRP A 144 21.66 7.64 7.26
CA TRP A 144 21.44 6.34 7.88
C TRP A 144 19.95 5.98 7.92
N VAL A 145 19.08 6.88 8.40
CA VAL A 145 17.63 6.63 8.45
C VAL A 145 17.04 6.46 7.04
N LEU A 146 17.39 7.35 6.10
CA LEU A 146 16.92 7.23 4.72
C LEU A 146 17.45 5.97 4.05
N GLY A 147 18.72 5.63 4.29
CA GLY A 147 19.36 4.41 3.80
C GLY A 147 18.64 3.16 4.28
N VAL A 148 18.36 3.05 5.59
CA VAL A 148 17.60 1.94 6.18
C VAL A 148 16.19 1.87 5.59
N ALA A 149 15.48 3.00 5.51
CA ALA A 149 14.11 3.03 5.01
C ALA A 149 14.01 2.61 3.54
N TRP A 150 14.85 3.17 2.67
CA TRP A 150 14.83 2.89 1.23
C TRP A 150 15.44 1.53 0.88
N SER A 151 16.52 1.10 1.55
CA SER A 151 17.06 -0.26 1.35
C SER A 151 16.08 -1.32 1.83
N GLY A 152 15.44 -1.13 2.98
CA GLY A 152 14.36 -2.00 3.46
C GLY A 152 13.17 -2.03 2.50
N CYS A 153 12.82 -0.89 1.90
CA CYS A 153 11.81 -0.84 0.85
C CYS A 153 12.19 -1.67 -0.38
N PHE A 154 13.40 -1.49 -0.92
CA PHE A 154 13.84 -2.26 -2.08
C PHE A 154 13.97 -3.76 -1.77
N ALA A 155 14.44 -4.13 -0.58
CA ALA A 155 14.47 -5.52 -0.13
C ALA A 155 13.06 -6.12 -0.04
N GLY A 156 12.09 -5.38 0.50
CA GLY A 156 10.69 -5.80 0.58
C GLY A 156 10.02 -5.96 -0.79
N ILE A 157 10.27 -5.03 -1.72
CA ILE A 157 9.81 -5.13 -3.11
C ILE A 157 10.45 -6.34 -3.79
N ALA A 158 11.76 -6.51 -3.66
CA ALA A 158 12.48 -7.65 -4.24
C ALA A 158 11.91 -8.98 -3.73
N LEU A 159 11.64 -9.10 -2.43
CA LEU A 159 10.97 -10.26 -1.84
C LEU A 159 9.61 -10.53 -2.48
N LYS A 160 8.76 -9.51 -2.65
CA LYS A 160 7.42 -9.68 -3.23
C LYS A 160 7.43 -9.95 -4.73
N LEU A 161 8.44 -9.49 -5.45
CA LEU A 161 8.62 -9.81 -6.86
C LEU A 161 9.19 -11.21 -7.06
N ALA A 162 10.17 -11.63 -6.26
CA ALA A 162 10.81 -12.94 -6.33
C ALA A 162 9.94 -14.06 -5.74
N TRP A 163 9.19 -13.78 -4.67
CA TRP A 163 8.26 -14.73 -4.02
C TRP A 163 6.86 -14.12 -3.85
N PRO A 164 6.05 -14.12 -4.91
CA PRO A 164 4.72 -13.48 -4.91
C PRO A 164 3.72 -14.13 -3.95
N THR A 165 3.83 -15.45 -3.75
CA THR A 165 3.02 -16.25 -2.81
C THR A 165 3.63 -16.30 -1.40
N SER A 166 4.63 -15.44 -1.12
CA SER A 166 5.26 -15.40 0.20
C SER A 166 4.21 -15.19 1.29
N PRO A 167 4.22 -16.02 2.34
CA PRO A 167 3.31 -15.85 3.46
C PRO A 167 3.40 -14.44 4.05
N ARG A 168 2.27 -13.93 4.55
CA ARG A 168 2.17 -12.60 5.17
C ARG A 168 3.21 -12.40 6.28
N TRP A 169 3.47 -13.44 7.08
CA TRP A 169 4.43 -13.41 8.19
C TRP A 169 5.88 -13.14 7.78
N VAL A 170 6.24 -13.26 6.49
CA VAL A 170 7.58 -12.89 6.01
C VAL A 170 7.66 -11.38 5.76
N GLY A 171 6.63 -10.79 5.17
CA GLY A 171 6.61 -9.36 4.84
C GLY A 171 6.35 -8.48 6.06
N VAL A 172 5.48 -8.93 6.98
CA VAL A 172 5.07 -8.16 8.17
C VAL A 172 6.24 -7.71 9.05
N PRO A 173 7.16 -8.60 9.46
CA PRO A 173 8.29 -8.21 10.29
C PRO A 173 9.22 -7.21 9.60
N ILE A 174 9.40 -7.30 8.28
CA ILE A 174 10.30 -6.40 7.53
C ILE A 174 9.76 -4.97 7.62
N TYR A 175 8.49 -4.75 7.32
CA TYR A 175 7.94 -3.41 7.36
C TYR A 175 7.78 -2.88 8.80
N ILE A 176 7.54 -3.74 9.79
CA ILE A 176 7.53 -3.34 11.21
C ILE A 176 8.94 -2.91 11.63
N ALA A 177 9.97 -3.70 11.31
CA ALA A 177 11.36 -3.39 11.66
C ALA A 177 11.80 -2.05 11.04
N VAL A 178 11.54 -1.85 9.75
CA VAL A 178 11.84 -0.57 9.08
C VAL A 178 10.97 0.55 9.66
N GLY A 179 9.69 0.28 9.89
CA GLY A 179 8.71 1.23 10.44
C GLY A 179 9.08 1.77 11.82
N TRP A 180 9.81 1.01 12.63
CA TRP A 180 10.24 1.42 13.97
C TRP A 180 11.66 2.03 14.04
N THR A 181 12.32 2.25 12.90
CA THR A 181 13.63 2.93 12.83
C THR A 181 13.63 4.29 13.54
N ALA A 182 12.47 4.96 13.59
CA ALA A 182 12.24 6.20 14.31
C ALA A 182 12.65 6.18 15.80
N ILE A 183 12.61 5.02 16.49
CA ILE A 183 13.02 4.92 17.91
C ILE A 183 14.48 5.35 18.10
N PHE A 184 15.35 5.06 17.13
CA PHE A 184 16.77 5.39 17.21
C PHE A 184 17.06 6.88 17.02
N VAL A 185 16.06 7.66 16.58
CA VAL A 185 16.19 9.09 16.27
C VAL A 185 15.13 9.95 16.97
N VAL A 186 14.62 9.47 18.11
CA VAL A 186 13.65 10.18 18.95
C VAL A 186 14.14 11.57 19.35
N GLN A 187 15.37 11.67 19.87
CA GLN A 187 15.94 12.93 20.32
C GLN A 187 16.04 13.97 19.19
N PRO A 188 16.70 13.70 18.04
CA PRO A 188 16.82 14.71 16.99
C PRO A 188 15.46 15.08 16.38
N ILE A 189 14.51 14.14 16.27
CA ILE A 189 13.16 14.45 15.81
C ILE A 189 12.42 15.35 16.80
N SER A 190 12.54 15.10 18.12
CA SER A 190 11.89 15.94 19.13
C SER A 190 12.41 17.38 19.13
N VAL A 191 13.71 17.57 18.88
CA VAL A 191 14.36 18.89 18.89
C VAL A 191 14.09 19.65 17.59
N ASN A 192 14.25 18.99 16.43
CA ASN A 192 14.19 19.67 15.14
C ASN A 192 12.79 19.64 14.50
N GLY A 193 12.01 18.59 14.74
CA GLY A 193 10.64 18.44 14.26
C GLY A 193 9.58 18.85 15.27
N GLY A 194 9.96 18.98 16.55
CA GLY A 194 9.07 19.27 17.67
C GLY A 194 8.46 18.02 18.31
N VAL A 195 8.08 18.15 19.58
CA VAL A 195 7.49 17.05 20.37
C VAL A 195 6.18 16.56 19.77
N ALA A 196 5.35 17.46 19.24
CA ALA A 196 4.09 17.08 18.59
C ALA A 196 4.32 16.16 17.39
N ALA A 197 5.30 16.47 16.53
CA ALA A 197 5.65 15.63 15.39
C ALA A 197 6.13 14.23 15.83
N LEU A 198 6.98 14.17 16.86
CA LEU A 198 7.44 12.91 17.42
C LEU A 198 6.28 12.04 17.93
N VAL A 199 5.39 12.62 18.75
CA VAL A 199 4.26 11.88 19.33
C VAL A 199 3.33 11.35 18.24
N LEU A 200 2.98 12.19 17.26
CA LEU A 200 2.15 11.78 16.13
C LEU A 200 2.82 10.72 15.25
N MET A 201 4.14 10.79 15.07
CA MET A 201 4.91 9.78 14.35
C MET A 201 4.86 8.42 15.07
N LEU A 202 5.15 8.40 16.38
CA LEU A 202 5.12 7.18 17.20
C LEU A 202 3.69 6.62 17.32
N PHE A 203 2.69 7.48 17.48
CA PHE A 203 1.29 7.09 17.52
C PHE A 203 0.83 6.47 16.19
N GLY A 204 1.21 7.05 15.06
CA GLY A 204 0.97 6.44 13.75
C GLY A 204 1.66 5.07 13.60
N GLY A 205 2.90 4.94 14.08
CA GLY A 205 3.61 3.64 14.10
C GLY A 205 2.91 2.58 14.95
N LEU A 206 2.37 2.96 16.10
CA LEU A 206 1.52 2.12 16.94
C LEU A 206 0.24 1.69 16.22
N LEU A 207 -0.46 2.63 15.59
CA LEU A 207 -1.68 2.33 14.82
C LEU A 207 -1.40 1.33 13.69
N TYR A 208 -0.32 1.51 12.92
CA TYR A 208 0.09 0.53 11.92
C TYR A 208 0.35 -0.85 12.51
N SER A 209 1.05 -0.91 13.64
CA SER A 209 1.39 -2.16 14.30
C SER A 209 0.13 -2.90 14.80
N VAL A 210 -0.79 -2.18 15.44
CA VAL A 210 -2.08 -2.73 15.90
C VAL A 210 -2.92 -3.21 14.73
N GLY A 211 -3.02 -2.42 13.66
CA GLY A 211 -3.71 -2.82 12.44
C GLY A 211 -3.11 -4.10 11.83
N ALA A 212 -1.77 -4.20 11.77
CA ALA A 212 -1.08 -5.38 11.25
C ALA A 212 -1.34 -6.63 12.11
N VAL A 213 -1.47 -6.49 13.43
CA VAL A 213 -1.87 -7.60 14.32
C VAL A 213 -3.30 -8.05 14.03
N PHE A 214 -4.25 -7.13 13.89
CA PHE A 214 -5.62 -7.49 13.50
C PHE A 214 -5.69 -8.19 12.15
N TYR A 215 -4.89 -7.71 11.21
CA TYR A 215 -4.75 -8.34 9.90
C TYR A 215 -4.19 -9.76 9.97
N ALA A 216 -3.15 -9.97 10.77
CA ALA A 216 -2.45 -11.25 10.90
C ALA A 216 -3.24 -12.29 11.70
N THR A 217 -4.07 -11.85 12.64
CA THR A 217 -4.88 -12.71 13.51
C THR A 217 -6.29 -12.98 12.97
N HIS A 218 -6.63 -12.41 11.81
CA HIS A 218 -7.96 -12.50 11.19
C HIS A 218 -9.10 -12.04 12.11
N TRP A 219 -8.80 -11.11 13.03
CA TRP A 219 -9.72 -10.60 14.04
C TRP A 219 -9.55 -9.08 14.20
N PRO A 220 -10.62 -8.30 14.45
CA PRO A 220 -12.01 -8.71 14.69
C PRO A 220 -12.86 -8.79 13.42
N ASN A 221 -13.92 -9.59 13.48
CA ASN A 221 -15.00 -9.57 12.49
C ASN A 221 -16.21 -8.81 13.08
N ILE A 222 -16.29 -7.51 12.82
CA ILE A 222 -17.28 -6.62 13.44
C ILE A 222 -18.69 -6.92 12.92
N LYS A 223 -18.84 -7.08 11.60
CA LYS A 223 -20.12 -7.39 10.96
C LYS A 223 -19.89 -8.32 9.77
N ALA A 224 -20.31 -9.58 9.94
CA ALA A 224 -20.18 -10.61 8.92
C ALA A 224 -20.72 -10.14 7.56
N GLY A 225 -19.91 -10.28 6.51
CA GLY A 225 -20.24 -9.87 5.14
C GLY A 225 -20.19 -8.36 4.86
N TYR A 226 -19.93 -7.51 5.85
CA TYR A 226 -19.87 -6.05 5.66
C TYR A 226 -18.53 -5.44 6.09
N PHE A 227 -18.04 -5.80 7.27
CA PHE A 227 -16.86 -5.18 7.88
C PHE A 227 -16.11 -6.20 8.74
N GLY A 228 -15.01 -6.73 8.22
CA GLY A 228 -14.14 -7.70 8.86
C GLY A 228 -12.76 -7.12 9.21
N TYR A 229 -11.83 -8.01 9.51
CA TYR A 229 -10.48 -7.69 9.98
C TYR A 229 -9.66 -6.90 8.93
N HIS A 230 -9.87 -7.14 7.63
CA HIS A 230 -9.27 -6.34 6.55
C HIS A 230 -9.74 -4.88 6.58
N GLU A 231 -11.04 -4.65 6.79
CA GLU A 231 -11.57 -3.28 6.86
C GLU A 231 -11.09 -2.56 8.13
N VAL A 232 -10.95 -3.29 9.26
CA VAL A 232 -10.30 -2.77 10.47
C VAL A 232 -8.85 -2.38 10.15
N PHE A 233 -8.09 -3.25 9.49
CA PHE A 233 -6.72 -2.96 9.07
C PHE A 233 -6.67 -1.67 8.22
N HIS A 234 -7.54 -1.55 7.22
CA HIS A 234 -7.64 -0.33 6.39
C HIS A 234 -8.00 0.92 7.20
N ALA A 235 -8.84 0.81 8.22
CA ALA A 235 -9.16 1.95 9.08
C ALA A 235 -7.92 2.40 9.88
N PHE A 236 -7.17 1.45 10.45
CA PHE A 236 -5.94 1.74 11.19
C PHE A 236 -4.84 2.32 10.30
N THR A 237 -4.66 1.84 9.06
CA THR A 237 -3.70 2.41 8.11
C THR A 237 -4.07 3.84 7.73
N ILE A 238 -5.36 4.16 7.56
CA ILE A 238 -5.83 5.53 7.29
C ILE A 238 -5.52 6.44 8.49
N LEU A 239 -5.88 6.02 9.71
CA LEU A 239 -5.64 6.82 10.91
C LEU A 239 -4.14 7.06 11.13
N ALA A 240 -3.31 6.05 10.87
CA ALA A 240 -1.86 6.17 10.94
C ALA A 240 -1.33 7.16 9.90
N ALA A 241 -1.78 7.08 8.65
CA ALA A 241 -1.40 8.01 7.59
C ALA A 241 -1.81 9.46 7.90
N ILE A 242 -3.00 9.68 8.49
CA ILE A 242 -3.44 11.00 8.96
C ILE A 242 -2.49 11.52 10.05
N SER A 243 -2.16 10.66 11.02
CA SER A 243 -1.21 11.01 12.09
C SER A 243 0.15 11.42 11.53
N HIS A 244 0.67 10.66 10.57
CA HIS A 244 1.94 10.96 9.89
C HIS A 244 1.88 12.20 9.03
N TYR A 245 0.78 12.45 8.31
CA TYR A 245 0.57 13.69 7.57
C TYR A 245 0.66 14.92 8.49
N ILE A 246 -0.03 14.89 9.63
CA ILE A 246 -0.01 16.00 10.59
C ILE A 246 1.39 16.13 11.23
N ALA A 247 2.07 15.01 11.52
CA ALA A 247 3.44 15.04 12.01
C ALA A 247 4.39 15.72 11.01
N ILE A 248 4.26 15.40 9.71
CA ILE A 248 5.06 15.98 8.63
C ILE A 248 4.77 17.48 8.48
N PHE A 249 3.50 17.89 8.62
CA PHE A 249 3.14 19.30 8.66
C PHE A 249 3.93 20.05 9.76
N PHE A 250 3.96 19.52 10.98
CA PHE A 250 4.78 20.12 12.05
C PHE A 250 6.29 20.12 11.73
N VAL A 251 6.80 19.04 11.14
CA VAL A 251 8.21 18.97 10.74
C VAL A 251 8.54 20.06 9.73
N VAL A 252 7.67 20.34 8.75
CA VAL A 252 7.89 21.39 7.74
C VAL A 252 8.11 22.75 8.40
N TYR A 253 7.31 23.12 9.39
CA TYR A 253 7.37 24.45 10.03
C TYR A 253 8.36 24.56 11.20
N ASN A 254 8.71 23.46 11.85
CA ASN A 254 9.69 23.47 12.95
C ASN A 254 11.14 23.28 12.47
N SER A 255 11.30 22.75 11.25
CA SER A 255 12.59 22.30 10.72
C SER A 255 13.61 23.45 10.62
N PRO A 256 14.76 23.35 11.32
CA PRO A 256 15.90 24.23 11.08
C PRO A 256 16.60 23.92 9.75
N PHE A 257 16.19 22.82 9.09
CA PHE A 257 16.70 22.35 7.81
C PHE A 257 15.65 22.56 6.71
N ALA A 258 14.85 23.63 6.74
CA ALA A 258 14.09 24.03 5.55
C ALA A 258 14.99 24.82 4.58
N GLY A 259 15.82 25.74 5.08
CA GLY A 259 16.73 26.60 4.29
C GLY A 259 17.88 25.90 3.55
#